data_AF-A0A3A8KZJ9-F1
#
_entry.id   AF-A0A3A8KZJ9-F1
#
_cell.length_a   1.000
_cell.length_b   1.000
_cell.length_c   1.000
_cell.angle_alpha   90.00
_cell.angle_beta   90.00
_cell.angle_gamma   90.00
#
_symmetry.space_group_name_H-M   'P 1'
#
loop_
_entity.id
_entity.type
_entity.pdbx_description
1 polymer ?
#
loop_
_entity_poly.entity_id
_entity_poly.type
_entity_poly.pdbx_seq_one_letter_code
_entity_poly.pdbx_strand_id
1 'polypeptide(L)'
;MDSVLDNLLFLLSQRMPRLEAPLAQPDAKRVLETASLWRQYGCGLLLSELDEEGFRDALGQAAKLYRDLLARRNGCPESDLYYLARSKGEPLFDAMAVGAWDLAREIAAAMTPTWMQRMESEEDFHYFGALVAMLLQRDDLDAELEACERCLQGGQSYRFDVVKALSSSDGDAFDAGLQGMIEEQAAWMERQQRSGVFDPYQHKTSAFVFIEGVALVRLARHRSLKTQERYRLIPAPALEVDVV
;
A
#
# COMPACT_ATOMS: atom_id res chain seq x y z
N MET A 1 -10.26 -21.02 -7.82
CA MET A 1 -10.05 -19.67 -7.23
C MET A 1 -11.36 -18.88 -7.27
N ASP A 2 -12.21 -19.26 -8.21
CA ASP A 2 -13.53 -18.73 -8.58
C ASP A 2 -14.44 -18.51 -7.37
N SER A 3 -14.64 -19.52 -6.51
CA SER A 3 -15.49 -19.37 -5.32
C SER A 3 -14.98 -18.33 -4.29
N VAL A 4 -13.67 -18.01 -4.31
CA VAL A 4 -13.10 -16.95 -3.45
C VAL A 4 -13.36 -15.58 -4.07
N LEU A 5 -13.17 -15.46 -5.38
CA LEU A 5 -13.45 -14.22 -6.11
C LEU A 5 -14.94 -13.85 -6.05
N ASP A 6 -15.84 -14.83 -6.23
CA ASP A 6 -17.29 -14.64 -6.08
C ASP A 6 -17.66 -14.13 -4.68
N ASN A 7 -17.05 -14.70 -3.64
CA ASN A 7 -17.28 -14.28 -2.27
C ASN A 7 -16.76 -12.85 -2.01
N LEU A 8 -15.58 -12.51 -2.52
CA LEU A 8 -15.03 -11.15 -2.41
C LEU A 8 -15.94 -10.15 -3.13
N LEU A 9 -16.37 -10.46 -4.35
CA LEU A 9 -17.28 -9.62 -5.11
C LEU A 9 -18.63 -9.45 -4.42
N PHE A 10 -19.18 -10.51 -3.83
CA PHE A 10 -20.39 -10.44 -3.00
C PHE A 10 -20.18 -9.54 -1.78
N LEU A 11 -19.05 -9.65 -1.06
CA LEU A 11 -18.78 -8.78 0.08
C LEU A 11 -18.65 -7.31 -0.34
N LEU A 12 -17.99 -7.04 -1.46
CA LEU A 12 -17.88 -5.70 -2.05
C LEU A 12 -19.27 -5.15 -2.40
N SER A 13 -20.13 -5.95 -3.06
CA SER A 13 -21.47 -5.53 -3.45
C SER A 13 -22.37 -5.21 -2.25
N GLN A 14 -22.13 -5.85 -1.09
CA GLN A 14 -22.84 -5.56 0.16
C GLN A 14 -22.30 -4.31 0.89
N ARG A 15 -21.03 -3.95 0.70
CA ARG A 15 -20.37 -2.83 1.41
C ARG A 15 -20.43 -1.52 0.65
N MET A 16 -20.24 -1.53 -0.67
CA MET A 16 -20.16 -0.33 -1.50
C MET A 16 -21.40 0.59 -1.37
N PRO A 17 -22.66 0.09 -1.45
CA PRO A 17 -23.83 0.97 -1.34
C PRO A 17 -23.92 1.74 -0.01
N ARG A 18 -23.32 1.20 1.07
CA ARG A 18 -23.30 1.84 2.39
C ARG A 18 -22.23 2.92 2.48
N LEU A 19 -21.11 2.75 1.78
CA LEU A 19 -20.00 3.72 1.73
C LEU A 19 -20.34 4.90 0.82
N GLU A 20 -21.07 4.65 -0.27
CA GLU A 20 -21.47 5.66 -1.26
C GLU A 20 -22.68 6.49 -0.83
N ALA A 21 -23.36 6.12 0.26
CA ALA A 21 -24.52 6.83 0.75
C ALA A 21 -24.18 8.30 1.10
N PRO A 22 -24.78 9.32 0.42
CA PRO A 22 -24.33 10.71 0.50
C PRO A 22 -24.38 11.36 1.90
N LEU A 23 -25.27 10.86 2.76
CA LEU A 23 -25.50 11.37 4.11
C LEU A 23 -24.92 10.46 5.21
N ALA A 24 -24.26 9.36 4.84
CA ALA A 24 -23.67 8.48 5.84
C ALA A 24 -22.49 9.19 6.52
N GLN A 25 -22.37 9.01 7.84
CA GLN A 25 -21.14 9.39 8.53
C GLN A 25 -19.99 8.52 7.99
N PRO A 26 -18.80 9.10 7.70
CA PRO A 26 -17.66 8.31 7.24
C PRO A 26 -17.21 7.32 8.33
N ASP A 27 -17.05 6.05 7.95
CA ASP A 27 -16.60 4.93 8.78
C ASP A 27 -15.22 4.50 8.25
N ALA A 28 -14.16 5.01 8.90
CA ALA A 28 -12.79 4.84 8.43
C ALA A 28 -12.35 3.38 8.44
N LYS A 29 -12.76 2.65 9.49
CA LYS A 29 -12.51 1.22 9.61
C LYS A 29 -13.08 0.46 8.42
N ARG A 30 -14.37 0.67 8.13
CA ARG A 30 -15.05 -0.03 7.04
C ARG A 30 -14.49 0.33 5.68
N VAL A 31 -14.09 1.58 5.47
CA VAL A 31 -13.42 1.98 4.23
C VAL A 31 -12.11 1.20 4.05
N LEU A 32 -11.23 1.17 5.05
CA LEU A 32 -9.95 0.46 4.94
C LEU A 32 -10.14 -1.06 4.76
N GLU A 33 -11.09 -1.66 5.48
CA GLU A 33 -11.42 -3.07 5.26
C GLU A 33 -11.96 -3.33 3.84
N THR A 34 -12.74 -2.40 3.28
CA THR A 34 -13.28 -2.53 1.92
C THR A 34 -12.21 -2.30 0.85
N ALA A 35 -11.28 -1.36 1.08
CA ALA A 35 -10.10 -1.18 0.24
C ALA A 35 -9.23 -2.45 0.23
N SER A 36 -9.04 -3.09 1.39
CA SER A 36 -8.34 -4.38 1.48
C SER A 36 -9.06 -5.48 0.70
N LEU A 37 -10.40 -5.56 0.72
CA LEU A 37 -11.17 -6.51 -0.10
C LEU A 37 -11.00 -6.26 -1.60
N TRP A 38 -11.02 -5.00 -2.04
CA TRP A 38 -10.73 -4.66 -3.44
C TRP A 38 -9.33 -5.11 -3.84
N ARG A 39 -8.31 -4.84 -3.02
CA ARG A 39 -6.94 -5.32 -3.25
C ARG A 39 -6.86 -6.84 -3.33
N GLN A 40 -7.49 -7.55 -2.41
CA GLN A 40 -7.54 -9.02 -2.43
C GLN A 40 -8.23 -9.55 -3.69
N TYR A 41 -9.32 -8.90 -4.14
CA TYR A 41 -10.02 -9.26 -5.36
C TYR A 41 -9.13 -9.06 -6.60
N GLY A 42 -8.49 -7.89 -6.73
CA GLY A 42 -7.54 -7.61 -7.80
C GLY A 42 -6.39 -8.60 -7.84
N CYS A 43 -5.75 -8.88 -6.70
CA CYS A 43 -4.69 -9.88 -6.64
C CYS A 43 -5.19 -11.28 -7.04
N GLY A 44 -6.41 -11.64 -6.67
CA GLY A 44 -7.01 -12.91 -7.06
C GLY A 44 -7.24 -13.02 -8.57
N LEU A 45 -7.75 -11.96 -9.21
CA LEU A 45 -7.92 -11.88 -10.66
C LEU A 45 -6.58 -12.06 -11.39
N LEU A 46 -5.55 -11.33 -10.95
CA LEU A 46 -4.21 -11.44 -11.50
C LEU A 46 -3.66 -12.88 -11.40
N LEU A 47 -3.83 -13.52 -10.25
CA LEU A 47 -3.25 -14.84 -9.98
C LEU A 47 -4.01 -16.01 -10.63
N SER A 48 -5.33 -15.88 -10.85
CA SER A 48 -6.14 -16.94 -11.47
C SER A 48 -6.18 -16.84 -12.98
N GLU A 49 -6.38 -15.63 -13.49
CA GLU A 49 -6.79 -15.39 -14.87
C GLU A 49 -5.76 -14.55 -15.64
N LEU A 50 -4.70 -14.07 -14.98
CA LEU A 50 -3.78 -13.05 -15.51
C LEU A 50 -4.53 -11.79 -15.96
N ASP A 51 -5.66 -11.50 -15.32
CA ASP A 51 -6.47 -10.33 -15.61
C ASP A 51 -5.82 -9.07 -15.00
N GLU A 52 -4.94 -8.45 -15.79
CA GLU A 52 -4.26 -7.22 -15.43
C GLU A 52 -5.19 -6.00 -15.37
N GLU A 53 -6.21 -5.96 -16.21
CA GLU A 53 -7.18 -4.85 -16.23
C GLU A 53 -7.99 -4.87 -14.94
N GLY A 54 -8.56 -6.02 -14.58
CA GLY A 54 -9.29 -6.19 -13.33
C GLY A 54 -8.39 -6.01 -12.09
N PHE A 55 -7.12 -6.41 -12.13
CA PHE A 55 -6.14 -6.09 -11.09
C PHE A 55 -5.97 -4.56 -10.92
N ARG A 56 -5.74 -3.83 -12.02
CA ARG A 56 -5.54 -2.38 -12.00
C ARG A 56 -6.80 -1.65 -11.53
N ASP A 57 -7.96 -2.05 -12.03
CA ASP A 57 -9.24 -1.45 -11.66
C ASP A 57 -9.51 -1.63 -10.17
N ALA A 58 -9.31 -2.84 -9.63
CA ALA A 58 -9.55 -3.12 -8.23
C ALA A 58 -8.64 -2.31 -7.29
N LEU A 59 -7.34 -2.22 -7.58
CA LEU A 59 -6.42 -1.37 -6.83
C LEU A 59 -6.78 0.13 -6.96
N GLY A 60 -7.20 0.55 -8.15
CA GLY A 60 -7.72 1.89 -8.37
C GLY A 60 -8.95 2.20 -7.52
N GLN A 61 -9.87 1.24 -7.34
CA GLN A 61 -11.02 1.41 -6.44
C GLN A 61 -10.60 1.50 -4.97
N ALA A 62 -9.66 0.65 -4.53
CA ALA A 62 -9.12 0.70 -3.17
C ALA A 62 -8.51 2.08 -2.85
N ALA A 63 -7.72 2.62 -3.77
CA ALA A 63 -7.12 3.95 -3.64
C ALA A 63 -8.17 5.09 -3.63
N LYS A 64 -9.15 5.05 -4.54
CA LYS A 64 -10.23 6.06 -4.61
C LYS A 64 -11.04 6.11 -3.32
N LEU A 65 -11.40 4.94 -2.78
CA LEU A 65 -12.10 4.84 -1.49
C LEU A 65 -11.33 5.51 -0.36
N TYR A 66 -10.01 5.31 -0.30
CA TYR A 66 -9.18 5.94 0.72
C TYR A 66 -9.05 7.44 0.53
N ARG A 67 -8.88 7.92 -0.71
CA ARG A 67 -8.91 9.36 -1.04
C ARG A 67 -10.21 10.02 -0.58
N ASP A 68 -11.35 9.37 -0.84
CA ASP A 68 -12.68 9.86 -0.42
C ASP A 68 -12.83 9.90 1.10
N LEU A 69 -12.30 8.89 1.82
CA LEU A 69 -12.23 8.89 3.28
C LEU A 69 -11.41 10.08 3.79
N LEU A 70 -10.21 10.29 3.26
CA LEU A 70 -9.33 11.38 3.70
C LEU A 70 -9.95 12.75 3.46
N ALA A 71 -10.71 12.93 2.36
CA ALA A 71 -11.48 14.14 2.09
C ALA A 71 -12.61 14.39 3.10
N ARG A 72 -13.14 13.33 3.71
CA ARG A 72 -14.26 13.37 4.67
C ARG A 72 -13.84 13.15 6.12
N ARG A 73 -12.53 13.05 6.40
CA ARG A 73 -11.97 12.66 7.72
C ARG A 73 -12.48 13.48 8.91
N ASN A 74 -12.80 14.75 8.70
CA ASN A 74 -13.31 15.63 9.75
C ASN A 74 -14.72 15.23 10.24
N GLY A 75 -15.43 14.39 9.48
CA GLY A 75 -16.72 13.80 9.87
C GLY A 75 -16.58 12.44 10.57
N CYS A 76 -15.37 11.88 10.67
CA CYS A 76 -15.16 10.59 11.33
C CYS A 76 -15.34 10.72 12.85
N PRO A 77 -15.91 9.70 13.52
CA PRO A 77 -15.97 9.68 14.97
C PRO A 77 -14.56 9.58 15.58
N GLU A 78 -14.41 9.99 16.84
CA GLU A 78 -13.11 9.90 17.55
C GLU A 78 -12.59 8.45 17.64
N SER A 79 -13.50 7.47 17.70
CA SER A 79 -13.16 6.04 17.67
C SER A 79 -12.41 5.61 16.41
N ASP A 80 -12.49 6.41 15.34
CA ASP A 80 -11.92 6.10 14.04
C ASP A 80 -10.55 6.75 13.81
N LEU A 81 -10.07 7.61 14.73
CA LEU A 81 -8.79 8.30 14.57
C LEU A 81 -7.62 7.35 14.32
N TYR A 82 -7.64 6.17 14.95
CA TYR A 82 -6.65 5.12 14.72
C TYR A 82 -6.53 4.72 13.23
N TYR A 83 -7.65 4.67 12.51
CA TYR A 83 -7.69 4.31 11.09
C TYR A 83 -7.31 5.47 10.16
N LEU A 84 -7.10 6.67 10.71
CA LEU A 84 -6.63 7.86 9.99
C LEU A 84 -5.14 8.14 10.24
N ALA A 85 -4.48 7.32 11.08
CA ALA A 85 -3.04 7.36 11.27
C ALA A 85 -2.32 7.12 9.93
N ARG A 86 -1.17 7.77 9.73
CA ARG A 86 -0.49 7.80 8.42
C ARG A 86 -0.10 6.39 7.95
N SER A 87 0.38 5.56 8.88
CA SER A 87 0.72 4.14 8.68
C SER A 87 -0.44 3.25 8.22
N LYS A 88 -1.70 3.71 8.35
CA LYS A 88 -2.88 3.00 7.83
C LYS A 88 -3.17 3.31 6.37
N GLY A 89 -2.40 4.21 5.76
CA GLY A 89 -2.51 4.59 4.36
C GLY A 89 -1.98 3.56 3.37
N GLU A 90 -2.08 2.26 3.64
CA GLU A 90 -1.75 1.21 2.67
C GLU A 90 -2.38 1.44 1.27
N PRO A 91 -3.60 2.00 1.13
CA PRO A 91 -4.15 2.30 -0.19
C PRO A 91 -3.38 3.34 -1.01
N LEU A 92 -2.42 4.06 -0.42
CA LEU A 92 -1.42 4.81 -1.17
C LEU A 92 -0.59 3.90 -2.08
N PHE A 93 -0.20 2.72 -1.57
CA PHE A 93 0.51 1.72 -2.38
C PHE A 93 -0.37 1.19 -3.51
N ASP A 94 -1.68 1.05 -3.32
CA ASP A 94 -2.58 0.65 -4.40
C ASP A 94 -2.56 1.65 -5.56
N ALA A 95 -2.60 2.96 -5.26
CA ALA A 95 -2.49 4.01 -6.27
C ALA A 95 -1.15 3.98 -7.01
N MET A 96 -0.05 3.85 -6.27
CA MET A 96 1.30 3.77 -6.83
C MET A 96 1.51 2.49 -7.65
N ALA A 97 0.97 1.36 -7.19
CA ALA A 97 1.08 0.05 -7.83
C ALA A 97 0.37 -0.01 -9.18
N VAL A 98 -0.61 0.85 -9.44
CA VAL A 98 -1.24 0.99 -10.77
C VAL A 98 -0.71 2.18 -11.57
N GLY A 99 0.25 2.95 -11.02
CA GLY A 99 0.79 4.14 -11.67
C GLY A 99 -0.19 5.32 -11.72
N ALA A 100 -1.22 5.34 -10.88
CA ALA A 100 -2.17 6.46 -10.77
C ALA A 100 -1.53 7.63 -9.98
N TRP A 101 -0.51 8.25 -10.55
CA TRP A 101 0.34 9.23 -9.85
C TRP A 101 -0.41 10.47 -9.34
N ASP A 102 -1.41 10.95 -10.09
CA ASP A 102 -2.26 12.05 -9.63
C ASP A 102 -3.05 11.67 -8.37
N LEU A 103 -3.67 10.49 -8.37
CA LEU A 103 -4.39 9.96 -7.22
C LEU A 103 -3.45 9.70 -6.03
N ALA A 104 -2.25 9.18 -6.27
CA ALA A 104 -1.24 8.99 -5.23
C ALA A 104 -0.83 10.34 -4.58
N ARG A 105 -0.69 11.41 -5.38
CA ARG A 105 -0.44 12.77 -4.88
C ARG A 105 -1.62 13.33 -4.09
N GLU A 106 -2.85 13.13 -4.55
CA GLU A 106 -4.06 13.53 -3.81
C GLU A 106 -4.11 12.85 -2.43
N ILE A 107 -3.85 11.55 -2.38
CA ILE A 107 -3.79 10.78 -1.12
C ILE A 107 -2.67 11.32 -0.23
N ALA A 108 -1.44 11.43 -0.76
CA ALA A 108 -0.28 11.89 -0.01
C ALA A 108 -0.49 13.30 0.59
N ALA A 109 -1.09 14.22 -0.17
CA ALA A 109 -1.41 15.56 0.30
C ALA A 109 -2.49 15.58 1.39
N ALA A 110 -3.38 14.58 1.41
CA ALA A 110 -4.47 14.47 2.36
C ALA A 110 -4.12 13.65 3.62
N MET A 111 -3.02 12.91 3.65
CA MET A 111 -2.60 12.17 4.85
C MET A 111 -2.25 13.10 6.01
N THR A 112 -2.42 12.63 7.25
CA THR A 112 -2.12 13.44 8.44
C THR A 112 -0.63 13.87 8.46
N PRO A 113 -0.32 15.16 8.71
CA PRO A 113 1.05 15.62 8.91
C PRO A 113 1.57 15.31 10.32
N THR A 114 0.71 14.84 11.23
CA THR A 114 1.00 14.68 12.66
C THR A 114 1.08 13.21 13.02
N TRP A 115 2.16 12.83 13.70
CA TRP A 115 2.33 11.49 14.26
C TRP A 115 1.28 11.22 15.34
N MET A 116 0.47 10.19 15.14
CA MET A 116 -0.54 9.78 16.12
C MET A 116 0.06 8.85 17.17
N GLN A 117 0.70 9.45 18.18
CA GLN A 117 1.37 8.71 19.26
C GLN A 117 0.42 7.66 19.87
N ARG A 118 0.94 6.44 20.09
CA ARG A 118 0.21 5.25 20.59
C ARG A 118 -0.78 4.62 19.61
N MET A 119 -1.04 5.22 18.45
CA MET A 119 -1.86 4.64 17.38
C MET A 119 -1.02 4.04 16.25
N GLU A 120 0.18 4.57 16.04
CA GLU A 120 1.14 4.06 15.06
C GLU A 120 2.57 4.10 15.57
N SER A 121 3.43 3.27 14.96
CA SER A 121 4.87 3.35 15.20
C SER A 121 5.42 4.64 14.59
N GLU A 122 6.42 5.24 15.24
CA GLU A 122 7.09 6.44 14.73
C GLU A 122 7.88 6.11 13.44
N GLU A 123 8.44 4.91 13.36
CA GLU A 123 9.12 4.39 12.17
C GLU A 123 8.19 4.36 10.95
N ASP A 124 6.99 3.76 11.07
CA ASP A 124 6.03 3.71 9.96
C ASP A 124 5.54 5.12 9.58
N PHE A 125 5.36 6.00 10.56
CA PHE A 125 4.98 7.39 10.30
C PHE A 125 6.01 8.12 9.42
N HIS A 126 7.30 7.97 9.72
CA HIS A 126 8.40 8.58 8.95
C HIS A 126 8.65 7.86 7.63
N TYR A 127 8.47 6.54 7.57
CA TYR A 127 8.53 5.78 6.31
C TYR A 127 7.49 6.30 5.30
N PHE A 128 6.23 6.42 5.71
CA PHE A 128 5.20 7.06 4.88
C PHE A 128 5.51 8.54 4.64
N GLY A 129 6.11 9.24 5.59
CA GLY A 129 6.57 10.62 5.44
C GLY A 129 7.56 10.79 4.28
N ALA A 130 8.55 9.92 4.18
CA ALA A 130 9.50 9.90 3.07
C ALA A 130 8.80 9.66 1.72
N LEU A 131 7.85 8.73 1.65
CA LEU A 131 7.05 8.49 0.44
C LEU A 131 6.22 9.71 0.05
N VAL A 132 5.57 10.36 1.02
CA VAL A 132 4.80 11.60 0.83
C VAL A 132 5.71 12.72 0.32
N ALA A 133 6.90 12.89 0.91
CA ALA A 133 7.88 13.89 0.48
C ALA A 133 8.33 13.64 -0.96
N MET A 134 8.60 12.39 -1.35
CA MET A 134 8.96 12.06 -2.74
C MET A 134 7.83 12.31 -3.74
N LEU A 135 6.59 11.90 -3.41
CA LEU A 135 5.43 12.06 -4.30
C LEU A 135 5.04 13.52 -4.51
N LEU A 136 5.16 14.33 -3.46
CA LEU A 136 4.83 15.75 -3.47
C LEU A 136 6.04 16.65 -3.79
N GLN A 137 7.23 16.06 -3.97
CA GLN A 137 8.49 16.77 -4.20
C GLN A 137 8.77 17.83 -3.12
N ARG A 138 8.61 17.44 -1.85
CA ARG A 138 8.86 18.32 -0.71
C ARG A 138 10.34 18.33 -0.33
N ASP A 139 10.79 19.48 0.18
CA ASP A 139 12.17 19.69 0.62
C ASP A 139 12.50 19.04 1.98
N ASP A 140 11.53 18.40 2.63
CA ASP A 140 11.70 17.76 3.94
C ASP A 140 11.97 16.25 3.88
N LEU A 141 12.25 15.71 2.71
CA LEU A 141 12.62 14.30 2.53
C LEU A 141 13.79 13.88 3.43
N ASP A 142 14.87 14.68 3.47
CA ASP A 142 16.03 14.38 4.31
C ASP A 142 15.68 14.36 5.80
N ALA A 143 14.79 15.25 6.23
CA ALA A 143 14.33 15.30 7.62
C ALA A 143 13.49 14.07 7.99
N GLU A 144 12.64 13.59 7.08
CA GLU A 144 11.86 12.36 7.27
C GLU A 144 12.78 11.12 7.31
N LEU A 145 13.81 11.05 6.47
CA LEU A 145 14.80 9.97 6.48
C LEU A 145 15.64 9.97 7.77
N GLU A 146 16.15 11.13 8.20
CA GLU A 146 16.87 11.25 9.47
C GLU A 146 16.00 10.84 10.66
N ALA A 147 14.73 11.22 10.65
CA ALA A 147 13.80 10.85 11.71
C ALA A 147 13.53 9.33 11.73
N CYS A 148 13.32 8.73 10.56
CA CYS A 148 13.21 7.27 10.42
C CYS A 148 14.45 6.55 10.96
N GLU A 149 15.66 6.99 10.56
CA GLU A 149 16.93 6.39 11.03
C GLU A 149 17.10 6.48 12.55
N ARG A 150 16.70 7.61 13.16
CA ARG A 150 16.72 7.77 14.62
C ARG A 150 15.80 6.79 15.33
N CYS A 151 14.63 6.49 14.77
CA CYS A 151 13.69 5.51 15.34
C CYS A 151 14.29 4.10 15.41
N LEU A 152 15.19 3.76 14.49
CA LEU A 152 15.82 2.43 14.44
C LEU A 152 16.80 2.18 15.59
N GLN A 153 17.37 3.24 16.19
CA GLN A 153 18.36 3.13 17.28
C GLN A 153 19.53 2.17 16.97
N GLY A 154 19.98 2.13 15.71
CA GLY A 154 21.02 1.21 15.23
C GLY A 154 20.51 -0.17 14.79
N GLY A 155 19.20 -0.40 14.81
CA GLY A 155 18.55 -1.56 14.20
C GLY A 155 18.53 -1.51 12.67
N GLN A 156 18.01 -2.58 12.07
CA GLN A 156 17.86 -2.71 10.61
C GLN A 156 16.40 -2.53 10.22
N SER A 157 16.15 -1.90 9.07
CA SER A 157 14.83 -1.79 8.47
C SER A 157 14.97 -1.73 6.96
N TYR A 158 14.52 -2.78 6.26
CA TYR A 158 14.59 -2.80 4.80
C TYR A 158 13.71 -1.74 4.14
N ARG A 159 12.61 -1.34 4.80
CA ARG A 159 11.79 -0.19 4.38
C ARG A 159 12.62 1.10 4.37
N PHE A 160 13.40 1.35 5.43
CA PHE A 160 14.31 2.48 5.50
C PHE A 160 15.38 2.41 4.39
N ASP A 161 16.01 1.25 4.21
CA ASP A 161 17.03 1.06 3.18
C ASP A 161 16.50 1.38 1.77
N VAL A 162 15.26 0.96 1.46
CA VAL A 162 14.60 1.27 0.18
C VAL A 162 14.36 2.76 0.00
N VAL A 163 13.78 3.46 0.98
CA VAL A 163 13.52 4.90 0.82
C VAL A 163 14.81 5.73 0.80
N LYS A 164 15.86 5.29 1.51
CA LYS A 164 17.19 5.90 1.44
C LYS A 164 17.79 5.74 0.04
N ALA A 165 17.74 4.53 -0.53
CA ALA A 165 18.21 4.26 -1.88
C ALA A 165 17.44 5.04 -2.96
N LEU A 166 16.12 5.19 -2.81
CA LEU A 166 15.30 6.04 -3.68
C LEU A 166 15.67 7.52 -3.61
N SER A 167 16.09 8.02 -2.44
CA SER A 167 16.57 9.39 -2.27
C SER A 167 17.92 9.61 -2.95
N SER A 168 18.87 8.68 -2.76
CA SER A 168 20.21 8.75 -3.36
C SER A 168 20.28 8.29 -4.82
N SER A 169 19.16 7.85 -5.40
CA SER A 169 19.09 7.25 -6.74
C SER A 169 20.07 6.07 -6.93
N ASP A 170 20.19 5.23 -5.89
CA ASP A 170 21.07 4.05 -5.87
C ASP A 170 20.26 2.78 -6.19
N GLY A 171 20.43 2.26 -7.41
CA GLY A 171 19.65 1.11 -7.90
C GLY A 171 20.03 -0.20 -7.21
N ASP A 172 21.33 -0.41 -6.94
CA ASP A 172 21.80 -1.64 -6.33
C ASP A 172 21.37 -1.70 -4.86
N ALA A 173 21.43 -0.57 -4.14
CA ALA A 173 20.94 -0.46 -2.78
C ALA A 173 19.41 -0.63 -2.70
N PHE A 174 18.67 -0.08 -3.68
CA PHE A 174 17.22 -0.25 -3.78
C PHE A 174 16.85 -1.73 -3.92
N ASP A 175 17.51 -2.44 -4.84
CA ASP A 175 17.26 -3.84 -5.10
C ASP A 175 17.57 -4.72 -3.89
N ALA A 176 18.68 -4.44 -3.18
CA ALA A 176 19.04 -5.14 -1.96
C ALA A 176 18.01 -4.93 -0.84
N GLY A 177 17.57 -3.69 -0.63
CA GLY A 177 16.53 -3.36 0.35
C GLY A 177 15.19 -4.03 0.01
N LEU A 178 14.76 -3.95 -1.25
CA LEU A 178 13.51 -4.55 -1.70
C LEU A 178 13.52 -6.08 -1.56
N GLN A 179 14.66 -6.72 -1.85
CA GLN A 179 14.83 -8.16 -1.64
C GLN A 179 14.68 -8.53 -0.15
N GLY A 180 15.23 -7.73 0.77
CA GLY A 180 15.01 -7.89 2.21
C GLY A 180 13.54 -7.79 2.61
N MET A 181 12.81 -6.79 2.11
CA MET A 181 11.36 -6.66 2.34
C MET A 181 10.57 -7.87 1.83
N ILE A 182 10.93 -8.40 0.65
CA ILE A 182 10.30 -9.59 0.08
C ILE A 182 10.55 -10.83 0.94
N GLU A 183 11.76 -10.98 1.50
CA GLU A 183 12.10 -12.07 2.40
C GLU A 183 11.34 -11.99 3.73
N GLU A 184 11.20 -10.79 4.30
CA GLU A 184 10.37 -10.56 5.49
C GLU A 184 8.90 -10.89 5.23
N GLN A 185 8.37 -10.46 4.10
CA GLN A 185 7.00 -10.76 3.68
C GLN A 185 6.79 -12.27 3.53
N ALA A 186 7.69 -12.96 2.85
CA ALA A 186 7.63 -14.41 2.70
C ALA A 186 7.69 -15.14 4.05
N ALA A 187 8.61 -14.74 4.93
CA ALA A 187 8.74 -15.31 6.26
C ALA A 187 7.51 -15.04 7.14
N TRP A 188 6.92 -13.85 7.05
CA TRP A 188 5.68 -13.51 7.74
C TRP A 188 4.53 -14.41 7.28
N MET A 189 4.37 -14.60 5.98
CA MET A 189 3.34 -15.49 5.41
C MET A 189 3.51 -16.94 5.87
N GLU A 190 4.73 -17.47 5.88
CA GLU A 190 5.01 -18.82 6.38
C GLU A 190 4.64 -18.97 7.86
N ARG A 191 4.90 -17.95 8.68
CA ARG A 191 4.47 -17.95 10.10
C ARG A 191 2.95 -17.95 10.24
N GLN A 192 2.23 -17.17 9.44
CA GLN A 192 0.76 -17.16 9.45
C GLN A 192 0.17 -18.52 9.03
N GLN A 193 0.74 -19.17 8.01
CA GLN A 193 0.30 -20.51 7.60
C GLN A 193 0.48 -21.54 8.73
N ARG A 194 1.58 -21.45 9.49
CA ARG A 194 1.86 -22.37 10.61
C ARG A 194 1.01 -22.10 11.84
N SER A 195 0.57 -20.85 12.07
CA SER A 195 -0.23 -20.49 13.25
C SER A 195 -1.68 -20.97 13.17
N GLY A 196 -2.20 -21.21 11.96
CA GLY A 196 -3.59 -21.60 11.73
C GLY A 196 -4.62 -20.49 11.96
N VAL A 197 -4.17 -19.28 12.33
CA VAL A 197 -5.01 -18.08 12.50
C VAL A 197 -4.79 -17.20 11.28
N PHE A 198 -5.65 -17.32 10.27
CA PHE A 198 -5.50 -16.51 9.07
C PHE A 198 -6.81 -16.19 8.35
N ASP A 199 -6.82 -15.08 7.61
CA ASP A 199 -7.88 -14.75 6.67
C ASP A 199 -7.80 -15.70 5.46
N PRO A 200 -8.80 -16.58 5.26
CA PRO A 200 -8.79 -17.56 4.18
C PRO A 200 -8.78 -16.92 2.78
N TYR A 201 -9.20 -15.66 2.65
CA TYR A 201 -9.14 -14.91 1.40
C TYR A 201 -7.72 -14.42 1.13
N GLN A 202 -7.09 -13.77 2.11
CA GLN A 202 -5.71 -13.27 2.02
C GLN A 202 -4.72 -14.36 1.57
N HIS A 203 -4.81 -15.57 2.13
CA HIS A 203 -3.91 -16.67 1.79
C HIS A 203 -4.06 -17.21 0.37
N LYS A 204 -5.22 -17.02 -0.25
CA LYS A 204 -5.51 -17.49 -1.61
C LYS A 204 -5.31 -16.40 -2.66
N THR A 205 -5.12 -15.15 -2.25
CA THR A 205 -4.99 -14.00 -3.14
C THR A 205 -3.74 -13.18 -2.83
N SER A 206 -3.86 -12.13 -2.02
CA SER A 206 -2.83 -11.11 -1.84
C SER A 206 -1.56 -11.59 -1.14
N ALA A 207 -1.58 -12.79 -0.55
CA ALA A 207 -0.38 -13.48 -0.08
C ALA A 207 0.71 -13.56 -1.16
N PHE A 208 0.37 -13.80 -2.43
CA PHE A 208 1.39 -14.03 -3.47
C PHE A 208 1.74 -12.78 -4.28
N VAL A 209 1.18 -11.62 -3.92
CA VAL A 209 1.41 -10.34 -4.61
C VAL A 209 1.77 -9.27 -3.58
N PHE A 210 3.05 -8.92 -3.53
CA PHE A 210 3.56 -7.90 -2.62
C PHE A 210 3.32 -6.49 -3.18
N ILE A 211 2.13 -5.94 -2.90
CA ILE A 211 1.66 -4.65 -3.46
C ILE A 211 2.57 -3.48 -3.08
N GLU A 212 3.05 -3.43 -1.84
CA GLU A 212 4.03 -2.42 -1.42
C GLU A 212 5.30 -2.51 -2.28
N GLY A 213 5.80 -3.71 -2.57
CA GLY A 213 6.91 -3.90 -3.49
C GLY A 213 6.61 -3.44 -4.92
N VAL A 214 5.42 -3.76 -5.47
CA VAL A 214 4.98 -3.26 -6.80
C VAL A 214 5.00 -1.73 -6.83
N ALA A 215 4.44 -1.10 -5.80
CA ALA A 215 4.39 0.35 -5.65
C ALA A 215 5.79 0.98 -5.62
N LEU A 216 6.71 0.39 -4.85
CA LEU A 216 8.09 0.88 -4.72
C LEU A 216 8.88 0.73 -6.02
N VAL A 217 8.75 -0.40 -6.73
CA VAL A 217 9.37 -0.59 -8.06
C VAL A 217 8.84 0.44 -9.06
N ARG A 218 7.53 0.71 -9.05
CA ARG A 218 6.94 1.73 -9.92
C ARG A 218 7.43 3.13 -9.56
N LEU A 219 7.56 3.45 -8.28
CA LEU A 219 8.11 4.74 -7.84
C LEU A 219 9.57 4.90 -8.28
N ALA A 220 10.39 3.85 -8.12
CA ALA A 220 11.77 3.81 -8.59
C ALA A 220 11.86 4.11 -10.09
N ARG A 221 11.08 3.38 -10.90
CA ARG A 221 11.03 3.57 -12.37
C ARG A 221 10.51 4.96 -12.76
N HIS A 222 9.49 5.47 -12.06
CA HIS A 222 8.98 6.84 -12.28
C HIS A 222 10.05 7.91 -12.00
N ARG A 223 10.99 7.62 -11.09
CA ARG A 223 12.16 8.45 -10.78
C ARG A 223 13.39 8.11 -11.63
N SER A 224 13.21 7.37 -12.73
CA SER A 224 14.28 6.95 -13.65
C SER A 224 15.37 6.06 -13.02
N LEU A 225 15.08 5.42 -11.89
CA LEU A 225 15.96 4.42 -11.29
C LEU A 225 15.84 3.11 -12.05
N LYS A 226 16.98 2.48 -12.36
CA LYS A 226 17.00 1.13 -12.92
C LYS A 226 16.67 0.13 -11.82
N THR A 227 15.76 -0.78 -12.12
CA THR A 227 15.30 -1.86 -11.23
C THR A 227 15.53 -3.20 -11.93
N GLN A 228 15.54 -4.31 -11.20
CA GLN A 228 15.50 -5.63 -11.81
C GLN A 228 14.24 -5.82 -12.67
N GLU A 229 14.35 -6.77 -13.60
CA GLU A 229 13.21 -7.17 -14.44
C GLU A 229 12.18 -7.99 -13.66
N ARG A 230 12.62 -8.74 -12.64
CA ARG A 230 11.79 -9.69 -11.90
C ARG A 230 12.18 -9.70 -10.43
N TYR A 231 11.17 -9.78 -9.57
CA TYR A 231 11.34 -9.97 -8.13
C TYR A 231 10.41 -11.08 -7.64
N ARG A 232 10.81 -11.79 -6.60
CA ARG A 232 9.93 -12.77 -5.95
C ARG A 232 8.72 -12.05 -5.32
N LEU A 233 7.52 -12.65 -5.38
CA LEU A 233 6.25 -12.06 -4.93
C LEU A 233 5.78 -10.80 -5.69
N ILE A 234 6.47 -10.40 -6.75
CA ILE A 234 6.03 -9.32 -7.64
C ILE A 234 5.84 -9.93 -9.03
N PRO A 235 4.61 -10.34 -9.39
CA PRO A 235 4.34 -10.89 -10.71
C PRO A 235 4.69 -9.87 -11.80
N ALA A 236 5.35 -10.32 -12.89
CA ALA A 236 5.68 -9.45 -14.02
C ALA A 236 4.45 -8.69 -14.58
N PRO A 237 3.26 -9.31 -14.71
CA PRO A 237 2.05 -8.60 -15.15
C PRO A 237 1.63 -7.42 -14.23
N ALA A 238 2.01 -7.43 -12.94
CA ALA A 238 1.76 -6.30 -12.05
C ALA A 238 2.69 -5.09 -12.32
N LEU A 239 3.84 -5.33 -12.98
CA LEU A 239 4.80 -4.31 -13.38
C LEU A 239 4.64 -3.89 -14.84
N GLU A 240 3.86 -4.62 -15.62
CA GLU A 240 3.51 -4.28 -16.99
C GLU A 240 2.50 -3.12 -16.98
N VAL A 241 2.80 -2.09 -17.76
CA VAL A 241 1.82 -1.12 -18.25
C VAL A 241 2.23 -0.77 -19.65
N ASP A 242 1.24 -0.77 -20.52
CA ASP A 242 1.33 -0.28 -21.88
C ASP A 242 2.06 1.07 -21.92
N VAL A 243 3.08 1.08 -22.78
CA VAL A 243 3.64 2.27 -23.38
C VAL A 243 2.48 2.99 -24.08
N VAL A 244 1.97 4.06 -23.47
CA VAL A 244 1.13 5.04 -24.17
C VAL A 244 1.82 6.39 -24.09
#